data_AF-A0A743INV7-F1
#
_entry.id   AF-A0A743INV7-F1
#
_cell.length_a   1.000
_cell.length_b   1.000
_cell.length_c   1.000
_cell.angle_alpha   90.00
_cell.angle_beta   90.00
_cell.angle_gamma   90.00
#
_symmetry.space_group_name_H-M   'P 1'
#
loop_
_entity.id
_entity.type
_entity.pdbx_description
1 polymer ?
#
loop_
_entity_poly.entity_id
_entity_poly.type
_entity_poly.pdbx_seq_one_letter_code
_entity_poly.pdbx_strand_id
1 'polypeptide(L)'
;NTGGDFINNIGGTGRVEKSGDDKLTLSGSNTYTGGTLISSGTLVANDVNALGTGDVTDNATLMLNTGGDFTNNIGGTGRVEKSGDDALTLSGSNTYTGGTLISGGTLVANDVNALGTGDITDNATLALNAVGDFDNAISGSGKVEKSGDDALTLSGSNTYTGGTLISSGTLVASNVEALGTGDVTDNATLELNTSGTFDNAISGSGQVVKSGDKMLTLSGANSYSGGTLISDGTLVASNVESLGTGDVTNNATLELNTGGDFTNNISGSGQVVKSGDDALALSGANSYTGGTLISSGTLVATNVDALGSGDVTDNATLELNTGGTFDNAISGSGQVVKSGD
;
A
#
# COMPACT_ATOMS: atom_id res chain seq x y z
N ASN A 1 9.86 29.66 29.37
CA ASN A 1 10.49 29.54 30.71
C ASN A 1 9.51 29.24 31.84
N THR A 2 8.19 29.29 31.63
CA THR A 2 7.23 28.66 32.55
C THR A 2 6.36 27.75 31.71
N GLY A 3 6.22 26.48 32.09
CA GLY A 3 5.14 25.66 31.55
C GLY A 3 3.78 26.28 31.82
N GLY A 4 2.75 25.80 31.12
CA GLY A 4 1.37 26.22 31.31
C GLY A 4 0.66 26.64 30.01
N ASP A 5 -0.54 27.19 30.16
CA ASP A 5 -1.40 27.53 29.04
C ASP A 5 -1.44 29.05 28.80
N PHE A 6 -1.14 29.45 27.56
CA PHE A 6 -1.23 30.83 27.10
C PHE A 6 -2.38 30.95 26.08
N ILE A 7 -3.44 31.64 26.50
CA ILE A 7 -4.69 31.76 25.73
C ILE A 7 -4.84 33.09 24.98
N ASN A 8 -3.94 34.04 25.21
CA ASN A 8 -4.02 35.37 24.58
C ASN A 8 -3.45 35.34 23.16
N ASN A 9 -3.79 36.36 22.37
CA ASN A 9 -3.24 36.55 21.03
C ASN A 9 -1.93 37.35 21.08
N ILE A 10 -0.95 36.91 20.31
CA ILE A 10 0.36 37.54 20.08
C ILE A 10 0.37 38.08 18.65
N GLY A 11 0.83 39.31 18.47
CA GLY A 11 1.00 39.94 17.16
C GLY A 11 2.32 40.70 17.03
N GLY A 12 2.56 41.26 15.85
CA GLY A 12 3.76 42.05 15.53
C GLY A 12 4.84 41.26 14.78
N THR A 13 6.00 41.86 14.55
CA THR A 13 7.06 41.28 13.71
C THR A 13 8.09 40.47 14.50
N GLY A 14 7.90 40.33 15.81
CA GLY A 14 8.81 39.59 16.70
C GLY A 14 8.68 38.08 16.55
N ARG A 15 9.69 37.37 17.06
CA ARG A 15 9.74 35.90 17.15
C ARG A 15 9.22 35.43 18.51
N VAL A 16 8.52 34.29 18.55
CA VAL A 16 8.23 33.55 19.79
C VAL A 16 9.31 32.51 20.03
N GLU A 17 9.84 32.43 21.25
CA GLU A 17 10.88 31.46 21.61
C GLU A 17 10.44 30.61 22.81
N LYS A 18 10.36 29.29 22.59
CA LYS A 18 10.10 28.30 23.62
C LYS A 18 11.41 27.65 24.05
N SER A 19 11.77 27.91 25.31
CA SER A 19 12.90 27.32 26.02
C SER A 19 12.48 26.78 27.40
N GLY A 20 13.35 25.95 27.99
CA GLY A 20 13.12 25.20 29.22
C GLY A 20 12.38 23.89 28.97
N ASP A 21 12.52 22.93 29.88
CA ASP A 21 12.05 21.54 29.66
C ASP A 21 10.53 21.39 29.76
N ASP A 22 9.86 22.34 30.43
CA ASP A 22 8.41 22.30 30.64
C ASP A 22 7.61 22.39 29.34
N LYS A 23 6.39 21.85 29.38
CA LYS A 23 5.38 21.99 28.32
C LYS A 23 4.73 23.39 28.36
N LEU A 24 4.73 24.10 27.22
CA LEU A 24 3.97 25.34 27.01
C LEU A 24 2.87 25.09 25.98
N THR A 25 1.63 25.48 26.29
CA THR A 25 0.51 25.42 25.35
C THR A 25 0.17 26.83 24.86
N LEU A 26 0.04 27.00 23.54
CA LEU A 26 -0.49 28.20 22.90
C LEU A 26 -1.86 27.88 22.29
N SER A 27 -2.89 28.58 22.76
CA SER A 27 -4.28 28.39 22.30
C SER A 27 -4.87 29.64 21.63
N GLY A 28 -4.16 30.77 21.67
CA GLY A 28 -4.60 32.00 20.99
C GLY A 28 -4.39 31.91 19.49
N SER A 29 -5.26 32.56 18.71
CA SER A 29 -5.08 32.74 17.27
C SER A 29 -4.09 33.88 17.04
N ASN A 30 -2.84 33.53 16.76
CA ASN A 30 -1.71 34.45 16.76
C ASN A 30 -1.43 34.98 15.35
N THR A 31 -0.90 36.19 15.25
CA THR A 31 -0.65 36.90 13.98
C THR A 31 0.79 37.42 13.85
N TYR A 32 1.69 36.98 14.75
CA TYR A 32 3.08 37.40 14.66
C TYR A 32 3.78 36.78 13.45
N THR A 33 4.72 37.51 12.86
CA THR A 33 5.38 37.12 11.61
C THR A 33 6.84 36.74 11.76
N GLY A 34 7.45 36.93 12.93
CA GLY A 34 8.88 36.68 13.15
C GLY A 34 9.27 35.21 13.33
N GLY A 35 8.30 34.28 13.21
CA GLY A 35 8.49 32.84 13.35
C GLY A 35 8.49 32.36 14.80
N THR A 36 8.71 31.06 14.96
CA THR A 36 8.75 30.36 16.25
C THR A 36 10.03 29.55 16.35
N LEU A 37 10.77 29.69 17.47
CA LEU A 37 11.91 28.84 17.81
C LEU A 37 11.56 27.97 19.01
N ILE A 38 11.68 26.65 18.87
CA ILE A 38 11.57 25.69 19.97
C ILE A 38 12.97 25.14 20.23
N SER A 39 13.60 25.61 21.30
CA SER A 39 14.97 25.21 21.65
C SER A 39 15.01 23.99 22.58
N SER A 40 13.98 23.81 23.42
CA SER A 40 13.86 22.67 24.35
C SER A 40 12.43 22.50 24.88
N GLY A 41 12.17 21.32 25.46
CA GLY A 41 10.86 20.92 26.00
C GLY A 41 9.80 20.74 24.91
N THR A 42 8.53 20.90 25.29
CA THR A 42 7.39 20.74 24.36
C THR A 42 6.65 22.05 24.16
N LEU A 43 6.38 22.42 22.90
CA LEU A 43 5.41 23.45 22.54
C LEU A 43 4.15 22.78 22.00
N VAL A 44 2.98 23.11 22.57
CA VAL A 44 1.69 22.61 22.09
C VAL A 44 0.92 23.75 21.42
N ALA A 45 0.46 23.53 20.19
CA ALA A 45 -0.45 24.42 19.47
C ALA A 45 -1.87 23.83 19.51
N ASN A 46 -2.79 24.49 20.21
CA ASN A 46 -4.20 24.09 20.33
C ASN A 46 -5.12 24.82 19.33
N ASP A 47 -4.55 25.71 18.50
CA ASP A 47 -5.22 26.40 17.40
C ASP A 47 -4.27 26.34 16.19
N VAL A 48 -4.82 26.20 14.99
CA VAL A 48 -4.02 26.09 13.76
C VAL A 48 -3.17 27.34 13.49
N ASN A 49 -3.61 28.50 13.99
CA ASN A 49 -2.88 29.76 13.90
C ASN A 49 -2.08 30.08 15.18
N ALA A 50 -1.93 29.13 16.11
CA ALA A 50 -1.21 29.38 17.36
C ALA A 50 0.26 29.76 17.14
N LEU A 51 0.86 29.39 15.99
CA LEU A 51 2.26 29.67 15.70
C LEU A 51 2.49 30.89 14.80
N GLY A 52 1.46 31.74 14.62
CA GLY A 52 1.55 32.92 13.76
C GLY A 52 1.76 32.50 12.29
N THR A 53 2.41 33.36 11.50
CA THR A 53 2.59 33.11 10.05
C THR A 53 4.04 32.89 9.61
N GLY A 54 5.00 32.96 10.54
CA GLY A 54 6.42 32.78 10.23
C GLY A 54 6.85 31.32 10.34
N ASP A 55 8.05 31.01 9.84
CA ASP A 55 8.61 29.65 9.90
C ASP A 55 8.79 29.18 11.35
N VAL A 56 8.72 27.86 11.55
CA VAL A 56 8.98 27.17 12.81
C VAL A 56 10.33 26.47 12.72
N THR A 57 11.26 26.84 13.61
CA THR A 57 12.48 26.07 13.87
C THR A 57 12.26 25.22 15.11
N ASP A 58 11.99 23.93 14.92
CA ASP A 58 11.82 22.96 16.00
C ASP A 58 13.10 22.15 16.22
N ASN A 59 13.72 22.31 17.39
CA ASN A 59 14.86 21.50 17.83
C ASN A 59 14.51 20.62 19.03
N ALA A 60 13.21 20.47 19.34
CA ALA A 60 12.75 19.65 20.47
C ALA A 60 11.45 18.91 20.12
N THR A 61 10.30 19.35 20.63
CA THR A 61 9.00 18.75 20.32
C THR A 61 7.96 19.82 20.04
N LEU A 62 7.40 19.78 18.84
CA LEU A 62 6.21 20.52 18.46
C LEU A 62 5.00 19.59 18.42
N MET A 63 4.04 19.80 19.31
CA MET A 63 2.75 19.09 19.32
C MET A 63 1.65 19.96 18.72
N LEU A 64 1.06 19.51 17.62
CA LEU A 64 -0.10 20.09 16.97
C LEU A 64 -1.35 19.37 17.46
N ASN A 65 -2.08 20.00 18.37
CA ASN A 65 -3.33 19.51 18.95
C ASN A 65 -4.51 20.35 18.42
N THR A 66 -4.64 20.37 17.10
CA THR A 66 -5.62 21.18 16.37
C THR A 66 -6.01 20.45 15.09
N GLY A 67 -7.15 20.84 14.51
CA GLY A 67 -7.49 20.54 13.12
C GLY A 67 -7.26 21.74 12.20
N GLY A 68 -7.46 21.54 10.90
CA GLY A 68 -7.36 22.59 9.87
C GLY A 68 -6.13 22.45 8.97
N ASP A 69 -5.72 23.55 8.35
CA ASP A 69 -4.56 23.62 7.47
C ASP A 69 -3.41 24.39 8.13
N PHE A 70 -2.35 23.69 8.51
CA PHE A 70 -1.15 24.26 9.11
C PHE A 70 -0.14 24.62 8.02
N THR A 71 -0.03 25.92 7.74
CA THR A 71 0.70 26.44 6.58
C THR A 71 2.14 26.87 6.87
N ASN A 72 2.56 26.91 8.14
CA ASN A 72 3.93 27.31 8.47
C ASN A 72 4.92 26.24 8.02
N ASN A 73 6.08 26.65 7.49
CA ASN A 73 7.17 25.73 7.23
C ASN A 73 7.81 25.32 8.56
N ILE A 74 8.05 24.02 8.74
CA ILE A 74 8.72 23.47 9.92
C ILE A 74 10.10 22.93 9.49
N GLY A 75 11.16 23.40 10.13
CA GLY A 75 12.51 22.87 9.99
C GLY A 75 13.15 22.56 11.34
N GLY A 76 14.36 22.02 11.32
CA GLY A 76 15.12 21.69 12.52
C GLY A 76 15.16 20.20 12.83
N THR A 77 15.73 19.83 13.97
CA THR A 77 16.00 18.44 14.34
C THR A 77 14.96 17.83 15.28
N GLY A 78 13.93 18.61 15.66
CA GLY A 78 12.88 18.21 16.58
C GLY A 78 11.84 17.28 15.96
N ARG A 79 10.99 16.74 16.83
CA ARG A 79 9.87 15.86 16.48
C ARG A 79 8.58 16.66 16.38
N VAL A 80 7.84 16.44 15.30
CA VAL A 80 6.46 16.91 15.15
C VAL A 80 5.49 15.84 15.67
N GLU A 81 4.49 16.24 16.45
CA GLU A 81 3.46 15.33 16.97
C GLU A 81 2.06 15.83 16.56
N LYS A 82 1.29 15.02 15.86
CA LYS A 82 -0.16 15.23 15.69
C LYS A 82 -0.90 14.57 16.85
N SER A 83 -1.78 15.33 17.49
CA SER A 83 -2.67 14.87 18.57
C SER A 83 -4.07 15.47 18.39
N GLY A 84 -5.02 15.07 19.24
CA GLY A 84 -6.43 15.46 19.14
C GLY A 84 -7.16 14.75 18.00
N ASP A 85 -8.49 14.77 18.04
CA ASP A 85 -9.33 13.92 17.19
C ASP A 85 -9.52 14.50 15.77
N ASP A 86 -9.32 15.80 15.58
CA ASP A 86 -9.56 16.47 14.31
C ASP A 86 -8.52 16.15 13.24
N ALA A 87 -8.90 16.33 11.98
CA ALA A 87 -7.99 16.23 10.85
C ALA A 87 -7.11 17.49 10.71
N LEU A 88 -5.80 17.30 10.55
CA LEU A 88 -4.82 18.36 10.32
C LEU A 88 -4.09 18.11 9.01
N THR A 89 -4.06 19.11 8.13
CA THR A 89 -3.20 19.12 6.94
C THR A 89 -1.92 19.86 7.25
N LEU A 90 -0.77 19.27 6.91
CA LEU A 90 0.52 19.98 6.89
C LEU A 90 0.79 20.43 5.46
N SER A 91 0.60 21.72 5.19
CA SER A 91 0.81 22.31 3.85
C SER A 91 2.11 23.11 3.74
N GLY A 92 2.81 23.33 4.85
CA GLY A 92 4.13 23.95 4.84
C GLY A 92 5.17 23.11 4.10
N SER A 93 6.19 23.75 3.54
CA SER A 93 7.37 23.09 2.97
C SER A 93 8.29 22.64 4.09
N ASN A 94 8.04 21.44 4.60
CA ASN A 94 8.69 20.94 5.81
C ASN A 94 10.05 20.30 5.51
N THR A 95 11.02 20.55 6.38
CA THR A 95 12.42 20.08 6.27
C THR A 95 12.95 19.51 7.58
N TYR A 96 12.08 19.28 8.56
CA TYR A 96 12.48 18.73 9.86
C TYR A 96 12.91 17.27 9.73
N THR A 97 13.85 16.86 10.59
CA THR A 97 14.48 15.53 10.50
C THR A 97 14.20 14.64 11.70
N GLY A 98 13.57 15.14 12.77
CA GLY A 98 13.35 14.39 14.01
C GLY A 98 12.18 13.40 13.98
N GLY A 99 11.47 13.31 12.86
CA GLY A 99 10.35 12.40 12.65
C GLY A 99 8.99 12.96 13.06
N THR A 100 7.96 12.17 12.80
CA THR A 100 6.56 12.51 13.04
C THR A 100 5.88 11.46 13.90
N LEU A 101 5.20 11.86 14.98
CA LEU A 101 4.32 10.98 15.76
C LEU A 101 2.86 11.37 15.51
N ILE A 102 2.03 10.42 15.10
CA ILE A 102 0.58 10.60 14.99
C ILE A 102 -0.06 9.84 16.14
N SER A 103 -0.53 10.56 17.15
CA SER A 103 -1.10 10.00 18.37
C SER A 103 -2.63 10.01 18.40
N GLY A 104 -3.27 10.77 17.51
CA GLY A 104 -4.73 10.90 17.41
C GLY A 104 -5.19 11.65 16.17
N GLY A 105 -6.45 11.42 15.80
CA GLY A 105 -7.09 12.03 14.63
C GLY A 105 -6.44 11.62 13.31
N THR A 106 -6.52 12.52 12.33
CA THR A 106 -5.95 12.29 10.99
C THR A 106 -4.87 13.33 10.68
N LEU A 107 -3.71 12.88 10.24
CA LEU A 107 -2.69 13.74 9.63
C LEU A 107 -2.77 13.59 8.10
N VAL A 108 -2.98 14.71 7.40
CA VAL A 108 -3.09 14.75 5.94
C VAL A 108 -1.80 15.32 5.35
N ALA A 109 -1.21 14.58 4.42
CA ALA A 109 -0.09 15.01 3.58
C ALA A 109 -0.53 15.06 2.11
N ASN A 110 -0.51 16.26 1.51
CA ASN A 110 -0.84 16.48 0.10
C ASN A 110 0.40 16.55 -0.81
N ASP A 111 1.60 16.45 -0.23
CA ASP A 111 2.89 16.38 -0.93
C ASP A 111 3.75 15.33 -0.22
N VAL A 112 4.59 14.61 -0.96
CA VAL A 112 5.43 13.56 -0.37
C VAL A 112 6.48 14.10 0.60
N ASN A 113 6.85 15.38 0.47
CA ASN A 113 7.79 16.05 1.37
C ASN A 113 7.08 16.79 2.52
N ALA A 114 5.76 16.69 2.65
CA ALA A 114 5.01 17.41 3.67
C ALA A 114 5.39 17.01 5.10
N LEU A 115 6.00 15.83 5.32
CA LEU A 115 6.30 15.30 6.64
C LEU A 115 7.81 15.26 6.99
N GLY A 116 8.62 16.05 6.28
CA GLY A 116 10.06 16.08 6.47
C GLY A 116 10.72 14.74 6.10
N THR A 117 11.91 14.46 6.63
CA THR A 117 12.70 13.28 6.23
C THR A 117 12.86 12.23 7.33
N GLY A 118 12.23 12.41 8.49
CA GLY A 118 12.34 11.47 9.61
C GLY A 118 11.27 10.38 9.56
N ASP A 119 11.48 9.31 10.33
CA ASP A 119 10.52 8.22 10.44
C ASP A 119 9.17 8.69 11.01
N ILE A 120 8.12 7.95 10.67
CA ILE A 120 6.76 8.18 11.12
C ILE A 120 6.34 7.05 12.05
N THR A 121 5.89 7.41 13.26
CA THR A 121 5.15 6.51 14.14
C THR A 121 3.69 6.90 14.08
N ASP A 122 2.89 6.12 13.37
CA ASP A 122 1.45 6.30 13.25
C ASP A 122 0.70 5.37 14.21
N ASN A 123 -0.09 5.96 15.11
CA ASN A 123 -1.03 5.26 16.00
C ASN A 123 -2.47 5.73 15.80
N ALA A 124 -2.76 6.42 14.69
CA ALA A 124 -4.10 6.87 14.34
C ALA A 124 -4.34 6.73 12.83
N THR A 125 -4.39 7.83 12.08
CA THR A 125 -4.56 7.80 10.62
C THR A 125 -3.59 8.75 9.94
N LEU A 126 -2.81 8.21 9.00
CA LEU A 126 -2.02 8.96 8.03
C LEU A 126 -2.73 8.93 6.68
N ALA A 127 -3.28 10.07 6.26
CA ALA A 127 -3.90 10.25 4.95
C ALA A 127 -2.90 10.84 3.96
N LEU A 128 -2.54 10.06 2.94
CA LEU A 128 -1.64 10.42 1.86
C LEU A 128 -2.45 10.74 0.60
N ASN A 129 -2.55 12.02 0.27
CA ASN A 129 -3.13 12.55 -0.96
C ASN A 129 -2.03 13.24 -1.77
N ALA A 130 -0.89 12.58 -1.85
CA ALA A 130 0.32 13.08 -2.48
C ALA A 130 0.61 12.34 -3.79
N VAL A 131 1.52 12.91 -4.57
CA VAL A 131 2.03 12.34 -5.82
C VAL A 131 3.53 12.21 -5.73
N GLY A 132 4.08 11.12 -6.25
CA GLY A 132 5.52 10.86 -6.26
C GLY A 132 5.90 9.71 -5.32
N ASP A 133 7.13 9.77 -4.80
CA ASP A 133 7.71 8.74 -3.95
C ASP A 133 7.74 9.19 -2.49
N PHE A 134 7.08 8.41 -1.63
CA PHE A 134 7.05 8.62 -0.18
C PHE A 134 7.95 7.56 0.47
N ASP A 135 9.12 8.01 0.91
CA ASP A 135 10.23 7.15 1.35
C ASP A 135 10.39 7.06 2.87
N ASN A 136 9.69 7.90 3.64
CA ASN A 136 9.71 7.81 5.10
C ASN A 136 9.22 6.44 5.57
N ALA A 137 9.95 5.81 6.50
CA ALA A 137 9.51 4.59 7.15
C ALA A 137 8.33 4.87 8.10
N ILE A 138 7.27 4.08 7.97
CA ILE A 138 6.04 4.18 8.76
C ILE A 138 5.95 2.96 9.67
N SER A 139 5.71 3.21 10.95
CA SER A 139 5.58 2.20 12.01
C SER A 139 4.34 2.48 12.86
N GLY A 140 3.98 1.55 13.74
CA GLY A 140 2.92 1.74 14.73
C GLY A 140 1.61 1.01 14.39
N SER A 141 0.56 1.36 15.13
CA SER A 141 -0.75 0.67 15.07
C SER A 141 -1.78 1.36 14.18
N GLY A 142 -1.44 2.53 13.64
CA GLY A 142 -2.31 3.34 12.82
C GLY A 142 -2.50 2.81 11.41
N LYS A 143 -3.39 3.47 10.68
CA LYS A 143 -3.84 3.13 9.34
C LYS A 143 -3.32 4.16 8.33
N VAL A 144 -2.85 3.68 7.18
CA VAL A 144 -2.52 4.52 6.03
C VAL A 144 -3.72 4.59 5.07
N GLU A 145 -4.07 5.80 4.63
CA GLU A 145 -5.14 6.03 3.63
C GLU A 145 -4.59 6.73 2.40
N LYS A 146 -4.63 6.07 1.24
CA LYS A 146 -4.37 6.71 -0.07
C LYS A 146 -5.66 7.23 -0.67
N SER A 147 -5.65 8.50 -1.08
CA SER A 147 -6.71 9.15 -1.86
C SER A 147 -6.12 10.01 -2.98
N GLY A 148 -6.97 10.62 -3.79
CA GLY A 148 -6.58 11.37 -4.98
C GLY A 148 -6.37 10.46 -6.18
N ASP A 149 -6.59 11.01 -7.37
CA ASP A 149 -6.64 10.24 -8.62
C ASP A 149 -5.25 9.84 -9.14
N ASP A 150 -4.20 10.50 -8.66
CA ASP A 150 -2.82 10.29 -9.10
C ASP A 150 -2.14 9.10 -8.41
N ALA A 151 -0.99 8.70 -8.95
CA ALA A 151 -0.15 7.64 -8.41
C ALA A 151 0.73 8.13 -7.25
N LEU A 152 0.75 7.35 -6.17
CA LEU A 152 1.69 7.47 -5.05
C LEU A 152 2.51 6.20 -4.95
N THR A 153 3.82 6.32 -4.88
CA THR A 153 4.72 5.21 -4.55
C THR A 153 5.03 5.23 -3.06
N LEU A 154 4.86 4.10 -2.38
CA LEU A 154 5.45 3.86 -1.07
C LEU A 154 6.74 3.06 -1.26
N SER A 155 7.85 3.62 -0.79
CA SER A 155 9.18 3.00 -0.88
C SER A 155 9.90 2.82 0.45
N GLY A 156 9.37 3.43 1.52
CA GLY A 156 9.80 3.12 2.88
C GLY A 156 9.68 1.62 3.21
N SER A 157 10.57 1.14 4.08
CA SER A 157 10.42 -0.18 4.72
C SER A 157 9.47 0.01 5.91
N ASN A 158 8.22 -0.39 5.72
CA ASN A 158 7.14 -0.07 6.63
C ASN A 158 6.82 -1.26 7.55
N THR A 159 6.41 -0.96 8.78
CA THR A 159 6.10 -1.94 9.84
C THR A 159 4.78 -1.66 10.54
N TYR A 160 3.98 -0.73 10.02
CA TYR A 160 2.66 -0.43 10.58
C TYR A 160 1.69 -1.60 10.44
N THR A 161 0.78 -1.74 11.38
CA THR A 161 -0.10 -2.91 11.50
C THR A 161 -1.59 -2.60 11.29
N GLY A 162 -1.99 -1.33 11.29
CA GLY A 162 -3.41 -0.94 11.17
C GLY A 162 -4.02 -1.07 9.77
N GLY A 163 -3.20 -1.42 8.78
CA GLY A 163 -3.62 -1.68 7.41
C GLY A 163 -3.61 -0.45 6.51
N THR A 164 -3.95 -0.68 5.24
CA THR A 164 -3.92 0.32 4.17
C THR A 164 -5.27 0.39 3.48
N LEU A 165 -5.84 1.59 3.32
CA LEU A 165 -7.02 1.82 2.48
C LEU A 165 -6.62 2.60 1.23
N ILE A 166 -6.93 2.07 0.06
CA ILE A 166 -6.78 2.76 -1.23
C ILE A 166 -8.18 3.15 -1.69
N SER A 167 -8.50 4.44 -1.59
CA SER A 167 -9.84 4.94 -1.95
C SER A 167 -9.93 5.39 -3.40
N SER A 168 -8.83 5.86 -3.99
CA SER A 168 -8.75 6.39 -5.36
C SER A 168 -7.30 6.40 -5.85
N GLY A 169 -7.15 6.50 -7.19
CA GLY A 169 -5.86 6.52 -7.87
C GLY A 169 -5.10 5.21 -7.76
N THR A 170 -3.77 5.30 -7.89
CA THR A 170 -2.85 4.16 -7.81
C THR A 170 -1.97 4.27 -6.57
N LEU A 171 -1.88 3.19 -5.80
CA LEU A 171 -0.83 3.02 -4.80
C LEU A 171 0.20 2.01 -5.33
N VAL A 172 1.45 2.44 -5.51
CA VAL A 172 2.55 1.60 -5.94
C VAL A 172 3.36 1.15 -4.73
N ALA A 173 3.41 -0.16 -4.48
CA ALA A 173 4.30 -0.77 -3.50
C ALA A 173 5.60 -1.19 -4.20
N SER A 174 6.71 -0.51 -3.90
CA SER A 174 8.02 -0.75 -4.55
C SER A 174 8.86 -1.85 -3.88
N ASN A 175 8.49 -2.25 -2.67
CA ASN A 175 9.09 -3.34 -1.92
C ASN A 175 7.98 -4.12 -1.17
N VAL A 176 8.22 -5.37 -0.75
CA VAL A 176 7.20 -6.20 -0.08
C VAL A 176 6.81 -5.69 1.30
N GLU A 177 7.65 -4.88 1.94
CA GLU A 177 7.40 -4.27 3.24
C GLU A 177 6.71 -2.89 3.10
N ALA A 178 6.51 -2.39 1.87
CA ALA A 178 6.03 -1.03 1.63
C ALA A 178 4.63 -0.77 2.20
N LEU A 179 3.82 -1.81 2.44
CA LEU A 179 2.47 -1.67 2.98
C LEU A 179 2.33 -2.16 4.44
N GLY A 180 3.46 -2.37 5.13
CA GLY A 180 3.46 -2.92 6.49
C GLY A 180 2.87 -4.34 6.54
N THR A 181 2.32 -4.71 7.68
CA THR A 181 1.79 -6.08 7.92
C THR A 181 0.27 -6.15 8.06
N GLY A 182 -0.42 -5.01 8.02
CA GLY A 182 -1.88 -4.95 8.10
C GLY A 182 -2.55 -5.24 6.75
N ASP A 183 -3.85 -5.55 6.80
CA ASP A 183 -4.63 -5.84 5.59
C ASP A 183 -4.74 -4.62 4.66
N VAL A 184 -4.95 -4.89 3.38
CA VAL A 184 -5.19 -3.88 2.34
C VAL A 184 -6.66 -3.91 1.91
N THR A 185 -7.35 -2.78 2.04
CA THR A 185 -8.64 -2.54 1.39
C THR A 185 -8.39 -1.72 0.13
N ASP A 186 -8.42 -2.36 -1.03
CA ASP A 186 -8.24 -1.73 -2.33
C ASP A 186 -9.58 -1.49 -3.02
N ASN A 187 -9.96 -0.22 -3.18
CA ASN A 187 -11.13 0.20 -3.95
C ASN A 187 -10.74 0.90 -5.26
N ALA A 188 -9.47 0.90 -5.64
CA ALA A 188 -8.97 1.55 -6.85
C ALA A 188 -7.90 0.69 -7.55
N THR A 189 -6.62 1.04 -7.46
CA THR A 189 -5.53 0.24 -8.02
C THR A 189 -4.38 0.10 -7.03
N LEU A 190 -4.06 -1.14 -6.69
CA LEU A 190 -2.82 -1.52 -6.03
C LEU A 190 -1.81 -2.06 -7.05
N GLU A 191 -0.72 -1.34 -7.26
CA GLU A 191 0.38 -1.79 -8.11
C GLU A 191 1.54 -2.37 -7.28
N LEU A 192 1.81 -3.65 -7.44
CA LEU A 192 2.90 -4.39 -6.81
C LEU A 192 4.11 -4.41 -7.76
N ASN A 193 4.93 -3.36 -7.68
CA ASN A 193 6.21 -3.27 -8.39
C ASN A 193 7.33 -3.82 -7.49
N THR A 194 7.22 -5.10 -7.14
CA THR A 194 8.12 -5.72 -6.16
C THR A 194 8.36 -7.21 -6.41
N SER A 195 9.20 -7.82 -5.58
CA SER A 195 9.58 -9.22 -5.59
C SER A 195 9.68 -9.78 -4.17
N GLY A 196 9.47 -11.08 -4.00
CA GLY A 196 9.44 -11.74 -2.69
C GLY A 196 8.05 -12.29 -2.40
N THR A 197 7.68 -12.37 -1.13
CA THR A 197 6.34 -12.80 -0.71
C THR A 197 5.56 -11.61 -0.18
N PHE A 198 4.35 -11.40 -0.69
CA PHE A 198 3.39 -10.43 -0.19
C PHE A 198 2.22 -11.20 0.42
N ASP A 199 2.10 -11.12 1.75
CA ASP A 199 1.23 -11.96 2.56
C ASP A 199 0.03 -11.24 3.17
N ASN A 200 -0.04 -9.90 3.06
CA ASN A 200 -1.20 -9.13 3.49
C ASN A 200 -2.46 -9.61 2.74
N ALA A 201 -3.58 -9.70 3.46
CA ALA A 201 -4.87 -9.95 2.83
C ALA A 201 -5.34 -8.68 2.09
N ILE A 202 -5.80 -8.86 0.87
CA ILE A 202 -6.30 -7.80 -0.02
C ILE A 202 -7.80 -8.02 -0.24
N SER A 203 -8.59 -6.98 -0.02
CA SER A 203 -10.04 -6.96 -0.19
C SER A 203 -10.49 -5.74 -0.99
N GLY A 204 -11.76 -5.67 -1.38
CA GLY A 204 -12.38 -4.51 -2.03
C GLY A 204 -12.68 -4.70 -3.53
N SER A 205 -13.02 -3.59 -4.19
CA SER A 205 -13.41 -3.60 -5.61
C SER A 205 -12.28 -3.24 -6.57
N GLY A 206 -11.10 -2.92 -6.07
CA GLY A 206 -9.95 -2.48 -6.85
C GLY A 206 -9.25 -3.59 -7.62
N GLN A 207 -8.38 -3.16 -8.53
CA GLN A 207 -7.52 -4.02 -9.34
C GLN A 207 -6.13 -4.12 -8.72
N VAL A 208 -5.61 -5.35 -8.65
CA VAL A 208 -4.20 -5.60 -8.35
C VAL A 208 -3.39 -5.68 -9.63
N VAL A 209 -2.31 -4.92 -9.74
CA VAL A 209 -1.38 -4.92 -10.87
C VAL A 209 -0.03 -5.46 -10.43
N LYS A 210 0.47 -6.53 -11.03
CA LYS A 210 1.85 -6.98 -10.89
C LYS A 210 2.68 -6.47 -12.06
N SER A 211 3.54 -5.48 -11.78
CA SER A 211 4.35 -4.78 -12.79
C SER A 211 5.87 -4.99 -12.69
N GLY A 212 6.38 -5.49 -11.55
CA GLY A 212 7.82 -5.76 -11.40
C GLY A 212 8.31 -6.85 -12.36
N ASP A 213 9.57 -6.80 -12.79
CA ASP A 213 10.18 -7.78 -13.71
C ASP A 213 10.49 -9.15 -13.06
N LYS A 214 10.52 -9.18 -11.72
CA LYS A 214 10.88 -10.36 -10.92
C LYS A 214 9.67 -11.19 -10.50
N MET A 215 9.98 -12.29 -9.82
CA MET A 215 8.99 -13.15 -9.17
C MET A 215 8.42 -12.50 -7.91
N LEU A 216 7.08 -12.45 -7.84
CA LEU A 216 6.32 -12.10 -6.64
C LEU A 216 5.39 -13.26 -6.29
N THR A 217 5.38 -13.67 -5.03
CA THR A 217 4.42 -14.62 -4.50
C THR A 217 3.34 -13.88 -3.74
N LEU A 218 2.08 -14.06 -4.14
CA LEU A 218 0.94 -13.70 -3.30
C LEU A 218 0.54 -14.90 -2.45
N SER A 219 0.48 -14.69 -1.14
CA SER A 219 0.10 -15.72 -0.17
C SER A 219 -1.03 -15.35 0.77
N GLY A 220 -1.45 -14.08 0.78
CA GLY A 220 -2.65 -13.65 1.49
C GLY A 220 -3.90 -14.37 0.98
N ALA A 221 -4.87 -14.59 1.87
CA ALA A 221 -6.21 -15.04 1.50
C ALA A 221 -7.00 -13.82 1.01
N ASN A 222 -7.09 -13.66 -0.31
CA ASN A 222 -7.57 -12.43 -0.91
C ASN A 222 -9.04 -12.54 -1.34
N SER A 223 -9.75 -11.41 -1.28
CA SER A 223 -11.19 -11.31 -1.61
C SER A 223 -11.53 -10.14 -2.52
N TYR A 224 -10.52 -9.46 -3.08
CA TYR A 224 -10.76 -8.38 -4.04
C TYR A 224 -11.45 -8.88 -5.31
N SER A 225 -12.23 -8.00 -5.93
CA SER A 225 -13.11 -8.35 -7.06
C SER A 225 -12.80 -7.63 -8.37
N GLY A 226 -11.92 -6.61 -8.37
CA GLY A 226 -11.56 -5.86 -9.58
C GLY A 226 -10.59 -6.60 -10.52
N GLY A 227 -10.10 -7.78 -10.12
CA GLY A 227 -9.24 -8.64 -10.91
C GLY A 227 -7.75 -8.33 -10.77
N THR A 228 -6.95 -9.11 -11.51
CA THR A 228 -5.49 -9.06 -11.45
C THR A 228 -4.89 -8.86 -12.83
N LEU A 229 -4.07 -7.84 -13.01
CA LEU A 229 -3.26 -7.63 -14.20
C LEU A 229 -1.82 -8.05 -13.92
N ILE A 230 -1.27 -8.96 -14.72
CA ILE A 230 0.14 -9.33 -14.69
C ILE A 230 0.78 -8.77 -15.95
N SER A 231 1.50 -7.65 -15.83
CA SER A 231 2.12 -6.99 -16.97
C SER A 231 3.56 -7.42 -17.21
N ASP A 232 4.29 -7.83 -16.16
CA ASP A 232 5.68 -8.30 -16.28
C ASP A 232 6.06 -9.31 -15.17
N GLY A 233 7.16 -10.03 -15.41
CA GLY A 233 7.74 -11.01 -14.51
C GLY A 233 6.85 -12.24 -14.27
N THR A 234 6.98 -12.81 -13.07
CA THR A 234 6.19 -13.96 -12.61
C THR A 234 5.35 -13.58 -11.40
N LEU A 235 4.05 -13.84 -11.46
CA LEU A 235 3.18 -13.85 -10.29
C LEU A 235 2.93 -15.29 -9.87
N VAL A 236 3.30 -15.64 -8.64
CA VAL A 236 3.02 -16.96 -8.04
C VAL A 236 1.81 -16.83 -7.11
N ALA A 237 0.76 -17.60 -7.38
CA ALA A 237 -0.37 -17.79 -6.49
C ALA A 237 -0.14 -19.06 -5.65
N SER A 238 0.01 -18.89 -4.34
CA SER A 238 0.32 -20.00 -3.41
C SER A 238 -0.91 -20.69 -2.84
N ASN A 239 -2.09 -20.09 -2.99
CA ASN A 239 -3.39 -20.68 -2.70
C ASN A 239 -4.44 -20.22 -3.73
N VAL A 240 -5.55 -20.95 -3.86
CA VAL A 240 -6.63 -20.63 -4.83
C VAL A 240 -7.31 -19.29 -4.55
N GLU A 241 -7.20 -18.78 -3.33
CA GLU A 241 -7.76 -17.48 -2.91
C GLU A 241 -6.75 -16.33 -3.10
N SER A 242 -5.50 -16.61 -3.51
CA SER A 242 -4.43 -15.59 -3.59
C SER A 242 -4.71 -14.51 -4.63
N LEU A 243 -5.58 -14.76 -5.60
CA LEU A 243 -5.91 -13.80 -6.67
C LEU A 243 -7.33 -13.21 -6.55
N GLY A 244 -7.97 -13.35 -5.38
CA GLY A 244 -9.33 -12.84 -5.18
C GLY A 244 -10.34 -13.52 -6.09
N THR A 245 -11.40 -12.79 -6.45
CA THR A 245 -12.56 -13.31 -7.20
C THR A 245 -12.69 -12.74 -8.61
N GLY A 246 -11.92 -11.71 -8.95
CA GLY A 246 -11.95 -11.08 -10.27
C GLY A 246 -11.14 -11.84 -11.32
N ASP A 247 -11.37 -11.53 -12.60
CA ASP A 247 -10.63 -12.14 -13.70
C ASP A 247 -9.13 -11.78 -13.67
N VAL A 248 -8.31 -12.64 -14.27
CA VAL A 248 -6.87 -12.43 -14.43
C VAL A 248 -6.56 -12.08 -15.88
N THR A 249 -5.94 -10.92 -16.10
CA THR A 249 -5.29 -10.59 -17.38
C THR A 249 -3.79 -10.88 -17.25
N ASN A 250 -3.36 -12.01 -17.80
CA ASN A 250 -1.98 -12.46 -17.76
C ASN A 250 -1.26 -12.11 -19.08
N ASN A 251 -0.37 -11.12 -19.06
CA ASN A 251 0.49 -10.76 -20.19
C ASN A 251 1.95 -11.20 -20.01
N ALA A 252 2.28 -11.87 -18.89
CA ALA A 252 3.62 -12.37 -18.58
C ALA A 252 3.57 -13.84 -18.12
N THR A 253 3.95 -14.16 -16.88
CA THR A 253 3.84 -15.52 -16.33
C THR A 253 2.96 -15.54 -15.08
N LEU A 254 1.93 -16.37 -15.10
CA LEU A 254 1.14 -16.74 -13.92
C LEU A 254 1.53 -18.16 -13.49
N GLU A 255 2.09 -18.31 -12.30
CA GLU A 255 2.38 -19.61 -11.70
C GLU A 255 1.35 -19.94 -10.62
N LEU A 256 0.59 -21.01 -10.81
CA LEU A 256 -0.36 -21.57 -9.86
C LEU A 256 0.35 -22.68 -9.07
N ASN A 257 0.93 -22.32 -7.94
CA ASN A 257 1.60 -23.24 -7.02
C ASN A 257 0.65 -23.62 -5.88
N THR A 258 -0.45 -24.29 -6.24
CA THR A 258 -1.51 -24.64 -5.30
C THR A 258 -2.34 -25.83 -5.80
N GLY A 259 -3.21 -26.34 -4.93
CA GLY A 259 -4.27 -27.29 -5.24
C GLY A 259 -5.65 -26.75 -4.86
N GLY A 260 -6.70 -27.42 -5.30
CA GLY A 260 -8.09 -26.97 -5.12
C GLY A 260 -8.73 -26.56 -6.43
N ASP A 261 -9.72 -25.66 -6.38
CA ASP A 261 -10.47 -25.17 -7.55
C ASP A 261 -10.15 -23.70 -7.82
N PHE A 262 -9.50 -23.43 -8.94
CA PHE A 262 -9.21 -22.09 -9.43
C PHE A 262 -10.27 -21.67 -10.45
N THR A 263 -11.15 -20.77 -10.04
CA THR A 263 -12.39 -20.43 -10.76
C THR A 263 -12.31 -19.15 -11.58
N ASN A 264 -11.31 -18.29 -11.33
CA ASN A 264 -11.12 -17.04 -12.04
C ASN A 264 -10.87 -17.30 -13.53
N ASN A 265 -11.43 -16.48 -14.42
CA ASN A 265 -11.10 -16.57 -15.84
C ASN A 265 -9.72 -15.93 -16.08
N ILE A 266 -8.92 -16.55 -16.94
CA ILE A 266 -7.59 -16.10 -17.31
C ILE A 266 -7.61 -15.72 -18.79
N SER A 267 -7.15 -14.51 -19.09
CA SER A 267 -7.01 -13.95 -20.44
C SER A 267 -5.58 -13.43 -20.67
N GLY A 268 -5.28 -12.97 -21.89
CA GLY A 268 -4.01 -12.34 -22.23
C GLY A 268 -3.01 -13.24 -22.94
N SER A 269 -1.82 -12.71 -23.24
CA SER A 269 -0.80 -13.41 -24.03
C SER A 269 0.21 -14.23 -23.21
N GLY A 270 0.10 -14.18 -21.89
CA GLY A 270 1.05 -14.78 -20.96
C GLY A 270 0.92 -16.29 -20.82
N GLN A 271 1.96 -16.91 -20.27
CA GLN A 271 2.02 -18.33 -19.95
C GLN A 271 1.37 -18.60 -18.59
N VAL A 272 0.63 -19.69 -18.49
CA VAL A 272 0.17 -20.26 -17.21
C VAL A 272 1.07 -21.44 -16.85
N VAL A 273 1.56 -21.49 -15.61
CA VAL A 273 2.38 -22.59 -15.09
C VAL A 273 1.63 -23.25 -13.94
N LYS A 274 1.40 -24.56 -14.01
CA LYS A 274 1.02 -25.37 -12.85
C LYS A 274 2.29 -25.94 -12.21
N SER A 275 2.47 -25.66 -10.92
CA SER A 275 3.53 -26.23 -10.08
C SER A 275 2.95 -26.73 -8.76
N GLY A 276 3.79 -27.26 -7.86
CA GLY A 276 3.36 -27.92 -6.64
C GLY A 276 2.74 -29.30 -6.88
N ASP A 277 2.71 -30.13 -5.84
CA ASP A 277 2.37 -31.54 -5.95
C ASP A 277 0.86 -31.81 -5.96
N ASP A 278 0.07 -30.88 -5.43
CA ASP A 278 -1.38 -31.03 -5.31
C ASP A 278 -2.09 -30.94 -6.66
N ALA A 279 -3.29 -31.51 -6.71
CA ALA A 279 -4.18 -31.41 -7.87
C ALA A 279 -4.90 -30.04 -7.88
N LEU A 280 -4.84 -29.35 -9.01
CA LEU A 280 -5.52 -28.09 -9.26
C LEU A 280 -6.56 -28.26 -10.35
N ALA A 281 -7.83 -28.05 -10.02
CA ALA A 281 -8.88 -27.84 -11.00
C ALA A 281 -8.80 -26.41 -11.54
N LEU A 282 -8.69 -26.30 -12.86
CA LEU A 282 -8.77 -25.04 -13.58
C LEU A 282 -10.17 -24.96 -14.19
N SER A 283 -11.03 -24.15 -13.58
CA SER A 283 -12.47 -24.12 -13.86
C SER A 283 -12.97 -22.85 -14.52
N GLY A 284 -12.14 -21.81 -14.60
CA GLY A 284 -12.42 -20.63 -15.42
C GLY A 284 -12.62 -20.97 -16.90
N ALA A 285 -13.42 -20.16 -17.60
CA ALA A 285 -13.52 -20.18 -19.06
C ALA A 285 -12.41 -19.31 -19.62
N ASN A 286 -11.27 -19.93 -19.93
CA ASN A 286 -10.03 -19.20 -20.16
C ASN A 286 -9.83 -18.88 -21.64
N SER A 287 -9.20 -17.73 -21.91
CA SER A 287 -8.94 -17.23 -23.26
C SER A 287 -7.48 -16.79 -23.47
N TYR A 288 -6.57 -17.20 -22.58
CA TYR A 288 -5.15 -16.87 -22.72
C TYR A 288 -4.50 -17.64 -23.87
N THR A 289 -3.47 -17.04 -24.48
CA THR A 289 -2.84 -17.58 -25.70
C THR A 289 -1.40 -18.05 -25.49
N GLY A 290 -0.75 -17.71 -24.37
CA GLY A 290 0.68 -18.00 -24.15
C GLY A 290 1.02 -19.45 -23.80
N GLY A 291 0.01 -20.31 -23.69
CA GLY A 291 0.15 -21.74 -23.42
C GLY A 291 0.24 -22.07 -21.92
N THR A 292 0.27 -23.38 -21.66
CA THR A 292 0.25 -23.94 -20.30
C THR A 292 1.44 -24.86 -20.10
N LEU A 293 2.20 -24.66 -19.03
CA LEU A 293 3.24 -25.58 -18.58
C LEU A 293 2.78 -26.30 -17.32
N ILE A 294 2.75 -27.64 -17.34
CA ILE A 294 2.49 -28.45 -16.15
C ILE A 294 3.82 -29.03 -15.70
N SER A 295 4.38 -28.46 -14.64
CA SER A 295 5.72 -28.80 -14.14
C SER A 295 5.71 -29.85 -13.02
N SER A 296 4.67 -29.87 -12.19
CA SER A 296 4.45 -30.87 -11.13
C SER A 296 2.95 -31.01 -10.82
N GLY A 297 2.61 -32.08 -10.11
CA GLY A 297 1.25 -32.40 -9.67
C GLY A 297 0.29 -32.71 -10.82
N THR A 298 -1.00 -32.47 -10.57
CA THR A 298 -2.07 -32.68 -11.54
C THR A 298 -2.73 -31.36 -11.89
N LEU A 299 -2.88 -31.05 -13.17
CA LEU A 299 -3.79 -30.01 -13.65
C LEU A 299 -5.06 -30.69 -14.18
N VAL A 300 -6.22 -30.33 -13.62
CA VAL A 300 -7.53 -30.84 -14.03
C VAL A 300 -8.25 -29.77 -14.84
N ALA A 301 -8.45 -29.99 -16.14
CA ALA A 301 -9.27 -29.15 -16.99
C ALA A 301 -10.75 -29.55 -16.86
N THR A 302 -11.58 -28.70 -16.27
CA THR A 302 -13.00 -29.03 -15.97
C THR A 302 -13.97 -28.60 -17.07
N ASN A 303 -13.51 -27.82 -18.05
CA ASN A 303 -14.25 -27.42 -19.24
C ASN A 303 -13.31 -27.28 -20.46
N VAL A 304 -13.87 -27.19 -21.67
CA VAL A 304 -13.08 -27.16 -22.93
C VAL A 304 -12.22 -25.90 -23.08
N ASP A 305 -12.64 -24.80 -22.47
CA ASP A 305 -11.93 -23.53 -22.51
C ASP A 305 -10.91 -23.39 -21.35
N ALA A 306 -10.83 -24.36 -20.45
CA ALA A 306 -9.98 -24.28 -19.25
C ALA A 306 -8.49 -24.09 -19.58
N LEU A 307 -8.01 -24.61 -20.71
CA LEU A 307 -6.60 -24.55 -21.10
C LEU A 307 -6.26 -23.36 -22.01
N GLY A 308 -7.21 -22.44 -22.24
CA GLY A 308 -7.04 -21.38 -23.22
C GLY A 308 -6.77 -21.92 -24.63
N SER A 309 -6.14 -21.12 -25.49
CA SER A 309 -5.87 -21.50 -26.90
C SER A 309 -4.41 -21.81 -27.19
N GLY A 310 -3.52 -21.69 -26.20
CA GLY A 310 -2.08 -21.94 -26.40
C GLY A 310 -1.72 -23.42 -26.26
N ASP A 311 -0.49 -23.78 -26.67
CA ASP A 311 0.01 -25.15 -26.54
C ASP A 311 0.19 -25.55 -25.06
N VAL A 312 0.06 -26.84 -24.78
CA VAL A 312 0.29 -27.42 -23.45
C VAL A 312 1.58 -28.23 -23.46
N THR A 313 2.50 -27.88 -22.57
CA THR A 313 3.67 -28.70 -22.22
C THR A 313 3.39 -29.42 -20.91
N ASP A 314 3.04 -30.69 -20.99
CA ASP A 314 2.78 -31.56 -19.84
C ASP A 314 4.02 -32.36 -19.47
N ASN A 315 4.64 -32.03 -18.33
CA ASN A 315 5.74 -32.80 -17.74
C ASN A 315 5.32 -33.53 -16.45
N ALA A 316 4.02 -33.53 -16.11
CA ALA A 316 3.48 -34.18 -14.93
C ALA A 316 2.18 -34.92 -15.27
N THR A 317 1.01 -34.47 -14.80
CA THR A 317 -0.28 -35.06 -15.16
C THR A 317 -1.27 -33.98 -15.60
N LEU A 318 -1.82 -34.15 -16.81
CA LEU A 318 -2.98 -33.43 -17.30
C LEU A 318 -4.22 -34.32 -17.24
N GLU A 319 -5.22 -33.94 -16.46
CA GLU A 319 -6.52 -34.61 -16.41
C GLU A 319 -7.59 -33.80 -17.16
N LEU A 320 -8.20 -34.41 -18.18
CA LEU A 320 -9.32 -33.86 -18.91
C LEU A 320 -10.64 -34.37 -18.29
N ASN A 321 -11.25 -33.53 -17.47
CA ASN A 321 -12.49 -33.85 -16.74
C ASN A 321 -13.73 -33.23 -17.40
N THR A 322 -13.76 -33.24 -18.72
CA THR A 322 -14.92 -32.82 -19.50
C THR A 322 -14.91 -33.47 -20.89
N GLY A 323 -16.07 -33.52 -21.54
CA GLY A 323 -16.19 -33.91 -22.94
C GLY A 323 -15.93 -32.72 -23.87
N GLY A 324 -15.74 -32.99 -25.16
CA GLY A 324 -15.53 -31.97 -26.18
C GLY A 324 -14.15 -32.03 -26.83
N THR A 325 -13.82 -30.99 -27.60
CA THR A 325 -12.57 -30.90 -28.36
C THR A 325 -11.65 -29.90 -27.70
N PHE A 326 -10.45 -30.34 -27.35
CA PHE A 326 -9.32 -29.48 -27.00
C PHE A 326 -8.47 -29.29 -28.25
N ASP A 327 -8.34 -28.06 -28.72
CA ASP A 327 -7.54 -27.72 -29.90
C ASP A 327 -6.05 -27.49 -29.56
N ASN A 328 -5.70 -27.52 -28.27
CA ASN A 328 -4.33 -27.33 -27.80
C ASN A 328 -3.41 -28.46 -28.28
N ALA A 329 -2.24 -28.11 -28.82
CA ALA A 329 -1.21 -29.12 -29.03
C ALA A 329 -0.62 -29.54 -27.67
N ILE A 330 -0.60 -30.84 -27.38
CA ILE A 330 -0.06 -31.38 -26.13
C ILE A 330 1.30 -32.04 -26.41
N SER A 331 2.32 -31.64 -25.66
CA SER A 331 3.68 -32.18 -25.72
C SER A 331 4.26 -32.40 -24.31
N GLY A 332 5.48 -32.93 -24.20
CA GLY A 332 6.17 -33.13 -22.92
C GLY A 332 6.31 -34.60 -22.52
N SER A 333 6.81 -34.85 -21.32
CA SER A 333 7.08 -36.21 -20.79
C SER A 333 5.99 -36.75 -19.86
N GLY A 334 4.94 -35.96 -19.60
CA GLY A 334 3.87 -36.25 -18.66
C GLY A 334 2.84 -37.27 -19.17
N GLN A 335 1.76 -37.40 -18.40
CA GLN A 335 0.64 -38.29 -18.67
C GLN A 335 -0.66 -37.50 -18.83
N VAL A 336 -1.36 -37.74 -19.94
CA VAL A 336 -2.74 -37.29 -20.13
C VAL A 336 -3.72 -38.36 -19.66
N VAL A 337 -4.66 -37.97 -18.80
CA VAL A 337 -5.73 -38.81 -18.26
C VAL A 337 -7.09 -38.22 -18.67
N LYS A 338 -8.05 -39.06 -19.05
CA LYS A 338 -9.46 -38.67 -19.26
C LYS A 338 -10.30 -39.26 -18.13
N SER A 339 -11.06 -38.42 -17.43
CA SER A 339 -11.89 -38.84 -16.28
C SER A 339 -13.36 -38.41 -16.38
N GLY A 340 -13.66 -37.37 -17.17
CA GLY A 340 -15.05 -36.95 -17.46
C GLY A 340 -15.69 -37.78 -18.58
N ASP A 341 -17.00 -37.64 -18.77
CA ASP A 341 -17.76 -38.24 -19.89
C ASP A 341 -17.38 -37.69 -21.27
#